data_AF-A0A9E5QMV5-F1
#
_entry.id   AF-A0A9E5QMV5-F1
#
_cell.length_a   1.000
_cell.length_b   1.000
_cell.length_c   1.000
_cell.angle_alpha   90.00
_cell.angle_beta   90.00
_cell.angle_gamma   90.00
#
_symmetry.space_group_name_H-M   'P 1'
#
loop_
_entity.id
_entity.type
_entity.pdbx_description
1 polymer ?
#
loop_
_entity_poly.entity_id
_entity_poly.type
_entity_poly.pdbx_seq_one_letter_code
_entity_poly.pdbx_strand_id
1 'polypeptide(L)'
;MDTLSAAELLSALGHESRLAIFRVLVECGSEGMNASAIGEKVGLAPTTLSFHLAHLSRVGLIAGRPEKRYIYYSANYPLMDELLAFLSTNCCGGKACLPKVAALGRAPGPARKRSEPTLGASAAPMRCICALLTMPPRIFRKRSSCTPETMYWWR
;
A
#
# COMPACT_ATOMS: atom_id res chain seq x y z
N MET A 1 -5.51 17.64 9.61
CA MET A 1 -4.27 18.13 8.98
C MET A 1 -4.07 19.62 9.28
N ASP A 2 -2.83 20.06 9.47
CA ASP A 2 -2.46 21.47 9.64
C ASP A 2 -1.65 21.99 8.43
N THR A 3 -1.31 23.27 8.40
CA THR A 3 -0.62 23.90 7.26
C THR A 3 0.81 23.38 7.06
N LEU A 4 1.55 23.10 8.15
CA LEU A 4 2.93 22.64 8.08
C LEU A 4 3.00 21.21 7.53
N SER A 5 2.18 20.32 8.07
CA SER A 5 2.06 18.94 7.57
C SER A 5 1.61 18.90 6.10
N ALA A 6 0.65 19.73 5.68
CA ALA A 6 0.26 19.83 4.29
C ALA A 6 1.41 20.30 3.38
N ALA A 7 2.19 21.31 3.82
CA ALA A 7 3.35 21.79 3.07
C ALA A 7 4.45 20.73 2.93
N GLU A 8 4.70 19.95 3.97
CA GLU A 8 5.67 18.84 3.93
C GLU A 8 5.25 17.75 2.93
N LEU A 9 3.97 17.36 2.94
CA LEU A 9 3.42 16.38 1.99
C LEU A 9 3.51 16.87 0.54
N LEU A 10 3.17 18.13 0.31
CA LEU A 10 3.25 18.75 -1.02
C LEU A 10 4.70 18.91 -1.47
N SER A 11 5.64 19.23 -0.58
CA SER A 11 7.08 19.29 -0.88
C SER A 11 7.63 17.91 -1.26
N ALA A 12 7.18 16.85 -0.58
CA ALA A 12 7.51 15.49 -0.95
C ALA A 12 6.95 15.12 -2.34
N LEU A 13 5.74 15.55 -2.69
CA LEU A 13 5.17 15.31 -4.02
C LEU A 13 5.69 16.25 -5.12
N GLY A 14 6.24 17.41 -4.76
CA GLY A 14 6.72 18.45 -5.69
C GLY A 14 7.98 18.09 -6.49
N HIS A 15 8.43 16.83 -6.45
CA HIS A 15 9.57 16.33 -7.21
C HIS A 15 9.10 15.29 -8.23
N GLU A 16 9.52 15.46 -9.48
CA GLU A 16 9.07 14.66 -10.62
C GLU A 16 9.14 13.14 -10.38
N SER A 17 10.32 12.62 -10.00
CA SER A 17 10.50 11.19 -9.69
C SER A 17 9.57 10.68 -8.59
N ARG A 18 9.35 11.46 -7.52
CA ARG A 18 8.50 11.05 -6.39
C ARG A 18 7.03 11.04 -6.79
N LEU A 19 6.60 12.02 -7.58
CA LEU A 19 5.26 12.06 -8.14
C LEU A 19 5.01 10.89 -9.09
N ALA A 20 5.97 10.57 -9.95
CA ALA A 20 5.89 9.42 -10.86
C ALA A 20 5.74 8.09 -10.10
N ILE A 21 6.56 7.87 -9.08
CA ILE A 21 6.45 6.70 -8.19
C ILE A 21 5.06 6.65 -7.54
N PHE A 22 4.60 7.77 -6.98
CA PHE A 22 3.30 7.82 -6.31
C PHE A 22 2.14 7.52 -7.27
N ARG A 23 2.18 8.04 -8.50
CA ARG A 23 1.15 7.76 -9.52
C ARG A 23 1.10 6.27 -9.89
N VAL A 24 2.25 5.62 -10.08
CA VAL A 24 2.30 4.18 -10.34
C VAL A 24 1.69 3.39 -9.18
N LEU A 25 1.94 3.80 -7.93
CA LEU A 25 1.36 3.15 -6.76
C LEU A 25 -0.15 3.33 -6.67
N VAL A 26 -0.68 4.51 -7.05
CA VAL A 26 -2.13 4.77 -7.13
C VAL A 26 -2.79 3.90 -8.20
N GLU A 27 -2.17 3.74 -9.37
CA GLU A 27 -2.67 2.86 -10.43
C GLU A 27 -2.73 1.39 -10.00
N CYS A 28 -1.85 0.96 -9.11
CA CYS A 28 -1.82 -0.42 -8.60
C CYS A 28 -2.83 -0.68 -7.46
N GLY A 29 -3.41 0.37 -6.86
CA GLY A 29 -4.39 0.21 -5.79
C GLY A 29 -3.78 -0.20 -4.44
N SER A 30 -4.58 -0.87 -3.60
CA SER A 30 -4.17 -1.39 -2.28
C SER A 30 -3.23 -2.58 -2.33
N GLU A 31 -3.20 -3.30 -3.46
CA GLU A 31 -2.29 -4.42 -3.67
C GLU A 31 -0.83 -3.95 -3.67
N GLY A 32 -0.57 -2.71 -4.05
CA GLY A 32 0.78 -2.17 -4.07
C GLY A 32 1.71 -2.85 -5.08
N MET A 33 2.99 -2.51 -5.02
CA MET A 33 4.01 -2.99 -5.96
C MET A 33 5.37 -3.10 -5.27
N ASN A 34 6.18 -4.08 -5.68
CA ASN A 34 7.53 -4.23 -5.15
C ASN A 34 8.49 -3.16 -5.73
N ALA A 35 9.58 -2.88 -5.01
CA ALA A 35 10.55 -1.86 -5.41
C ALA A 35 11.14 -2.10 -6.81
N SER A 36 11.46 -3.34 -7.18
CA SER A 36 12.03 -3.65 -8.50
C SER A 36 11.09 -3.26 -9.63
N ALA A 37 9.82 -3.64 -9.55
CA ALA A 37 8.81 -3.33 -10.56
C ALA A 37 8.49 -1.82 -10.63
N ILE A 38 8.54 -1.10 -9.50
CA ILE A 38 8.40 0.36 -9.48
C ILE A 38 9.58 0.99 -10.25
N GLY A 39 10.81 0.54 -9.98
CA GLY A 39 12.01 1.04 -10.66
C GLY A 39 11.97 0.84 -12.17
N GLU A 40 11.51 -0.34 -12.61
CA GLU A 40 11.32 -0.65 -14.04
C GLU A 40 10.27 0.26 -14.69
N LYS A 41 9.14 0.52 -14.04
CA LYS A 41 8.08 1.39 -14.57
C LYS A 41 8.48 2.86 -14.67
N VAL A 42 9.23 3.36 -13.69
CA VAL A 42 9.62 4.78 -13.63
C VAL A 42 10.98 5.02 -14.33
N GLY A 43 11.75 3.96 -14.61
CA GLY A 43 13.06 4.07 -15.24
C GLY A 43 14.16 4.59 -14.31
N LEU A 44 14.08 4.29 -13.01
CA LEU A 44 15.02 4.77 -11.99
C LEU A 44 16.00 3.69 -11.55
N ALA A 45 17.25 4.10 -11.31
CA ALA A 45 18.26 3.24 -10.71
C ALA A 45 17.82 2.80 -9.28
N PRO A 46 18.17 1.57 -8.84
CA PRO A 46 17.73 1.04 -7.54
C PRO A 46 18.13 1.89 -6.32
N THR A 47 19.30 2.52 -6.38
CA THR A 47 19.82 3.39 -5.31
C THR A 47 18.99 4.67 -5.18
N THR A 48 18.75 5.35 -6.29
CA THR A 48 17.92 6.56 -6.36
C THR A 48 16.47 6.27 -5.99
N LEU A 49 15.92 5.14 -6.45
CA LEU A 49 14.57 4.72 -6.11
C LEU A 49 14.41 4.53 -4.60
N SER A 50 15.36 3.84 -3.96
CA SER A 50 15.32 3.57 -2.52
C SER A 50 15.31 4.87 -1.71
N PHE A 51 16.08 5.87 -2.13
CA PHE A 51 16.08 7.21 -1.52
C PHE A 51 14.71 7.89 -1.63
N HIS A 52 14.08 7.86 -2.81
CA HIS A 52 12.75 8.43 -3.01
C HIS A 52 11.67 7.69 -2.23
N LEU A 53 11.70 6.36 -2.18
CA LEU A 53 10.77 5.54 -1.40
C LEU A 53 10.91 5.81 0.11
N ALA A 54 12.13 5.90 0.61
CA ALA A 54 12.38 6.23 2.02
C ALA A 54 11.80 7.61 2.38
N HIS A 55 11.99 8.61 1.52
CA HIS A 55 11.44 9.94 1.74
C HIS A 55 9.90 9.95 1.73
N LEU A 56 9.27 9.28 0.75
CA LEU A 56 7.82 9.15 0.68
C LEU A 56 7.23 8.38 1.86
N SER A 57 7.95 7.36 2.36
CA SER A 57 7.54 6.60 3.54
C SER A 57 7.66 7.43 4.81
N ARG A 58 8.69 8.28 4.92
CA ARG A 58 8.89 9.17 6.08
C ARG A 58 7.76 10.17 6.26
N VAL A 59 7.26 10.73 5.16
CA VAL A 59 6.10 11.65 5.19
C VAL A 59 4.75 10.91 5.28
N GLY A 60 4.75 9.58 5.24
CA GLY A 60 3.55 8.76 5.41
C GLY A 60 2.67 8.61 4.16
N LEU A 61 3.10 9.12 3.00
CA LEU A 61 2.34 9.01 1.73
C LEU A 61 2.30 7.58 1.18
N ILE A 62 3.29 6.76 1.53
CA ILE A 62 3.33 5.34 1.16
C ILE A 62 3.55 4.48 2.39
N ALA A 63 3.05 3.25 2.34
CA ALA A 63 3.29 2.22 3.34
C ALA A 63 3.97 1.02 2.70
N GLY A 64 5.07 0.58 3.32
CA GLY A 64 5.79 -0.65 2.95
C GLY A 64 5.32 -1.82 3.81
N ARG A 65 4.89 -2.92 3.18
CA ARG A 65 4.64 -4.19 3.84
C ARG A 65 5.72 -5.22 3.45
N PRO A 66 6.44 -5.81 4.41
CA PRO A 66 7.37 -6.89 4.11
C PRO A 66 6.58 -8.16 3.79
N GLU A 67 6.87 -8.77 2.64
CA GLU A 67 6.24 -10.02 2.21
C GLU A 67 7.30 -10.99 1.68
N LYS A 68 7.62 -11.98 2.52
CA LYS A 68 8.66 -13.00 2.28
C LYS A 68 10.03 -12.39 1.99
N ARG A 69 10.36 -12.20 0.70
CA ARG A 69 11.66 -11.74 0.20
C ARG A 69 11.64 -10.28 -0.27
N TYR A 70 10.45 -9.73 -0.50
CA TYR A 70 10.29 -8.40 -1.10
C TYR A 70 9.47 -7.49 -0.18
N ILE A 71 9.65 -6.18 -0.34
CA ILE A 71 8.81 -5.17 0.30
C ILE A 71 7.86 -4.64 -0.76
N TYR A 72 6.57 -4.71 -0.48
CA TYR A 72 5.53 -4.13 -1.33
C TYR A 72 5.14 -2.77 -0.78
N TYR A 73 5.18 -1.76 -1.65
CA TYR A 73 4.78 -0.40 -1.33
C TYR A 73 3.37 -0.15 -1.85
N SER A 74 2.56 0.53 -1.06
CA SER A 74 1.20 0.94 -1.41
C SER A 74 0.98 2.40 -1.04
N ALA A 75 0.10 3.10 -1.76
CA ALA A 75 -0.26 4.47 -1.44
C ALA A 75 -1.15 4.53 -0.19
N ASN A 76 -0.92 5.52 0.67
CA ASN A 76 -1.75 5.78 1.84
C ASN A 76 -2.95 6.66 1.45
N TYR A 77 -4.03 6.02 0.99
CA TYR A 77 -5.26 6.72 0.58
C TYR A 77 -5.87 7.59 1.69
N PRO A 78 -6.00 7.14 2.95
CA PRO A 78 -6.50 7.99 4.03
C PRO A 78 -5.76 9.32 4.16
N LEU A 79 -4.43 9.31 4.13
CA LEU A 79 -3.64 10.53 4.24
C LEU A 79 -3.81 11.46 3.02
N MET A 80 -3.94 10.87 1.83
CA MET A 80 -4.22 11.63 0.62
C MET A 80 -5.63 12.26 0.65
N ASP A 81 -6.62 11.54 1.13
CA ASP A 81 -7.99 12.05 1.29
C ASP A 81 -8.01 13.23 2.30
N GLU A 82 -7.26 13.14 3.40
CA GLU A 82 -7.10 14.26 4.34
C GLU A 82 -6.42 15.48 3.70
N LEU A 83 -5.38 15.27 2.88
CA LEU A 83 -4.70 16.35 2.16
C LEU A 83 -5.64 17.03 1.16
N LEU A 84 -6.40 16.24 0.39
CA LEU A 84 -7.38 16.77 -0.55
C LEU A 84 -8.52 17.50 0.17
N ALA A 85 -9.00 16.98 1.29
CA ALA A 85 -9.99 17.64 2.13
C ALA A 85 -9.47 18.98 2.67
N PHE A 86 -8.22 19.01 3.12
CA PHE A 86 -7.57 20.24 3.59
C PHE A 86 -7.48 21.30 2.47
N LEU A 87 -7.04 20.91 1.26
CA LEU A 87 -6.95 21.82 0.11
C LEU A 87 -8.30 22.28 -0.44
N SER A 88 -9.34 21.46 -0.30
CA SER A 88 -10.69 21.78 -0.76
C SER A 88 -11.56 22.48 0.29
N THR A 89 -11.06 22.63 1.52
CA THR A 89 -11.76 23.36 2.57
C THR A 89 -11.95 24.82 2.14
N ASN A 90 -13.20 25.29 2.14
CA ASN A 90 -13.60 26.62 1.64
C ASN A 90 -13.28 26.89 0.17
N CYS A 91 -13.01 25.85 -0.63
CA CYS A 91 -12.84 26.01 -2.07
C CYS A 91 -14.09 26.66 -2.68
N CYS A 92 -13.90 27.57 -3.64
CA CYS A 92 -14.98 28.31 -4.31
C CYS A 92 -15.94 29.07 -3.36
N GLY A 93 -15.43 29.52 -2.21
CA GLY A 93 -16.23 30.25 -1.21
C GLY A 93 -17.20 29.35 -0.44
N GLY A 94 -16.87 28.07 -0.24
CA GLY A 94 -17.71 27.10 0.46
C GLY A 94 -18.77 26.42 -0.42
N LYS A 95 -18.74 26.65 -1.74
CA LYS A 95 -19.56 25.93 -2.70
C LYS A 95 -18.88 24.61 -3.06
N ALA A 96 -19.67 23.55 -3.23
CA ALA A 96 -19.15 22.28 -3.70
C ALA A 96 -18.57 22.44 -5.11
N CYS A 97 -17.27 22.60 -5.22
CA CYS A 97 -16.55 22.54 -6.47
C CYS A 97 -15.61 21.34 -6.44
N LEU A 98 -16.07 20.27 -7.07
CA LEU A 98 -15.17 19.17 -7.41
C LEU A 98 -14.28 19.65 -8.57
N PRO A 99 -12.99 19.27 -8.59
CA PRO A 99 -12.22 19.36 -9.83
C PRO A 99 -13.00 18.61 -10.93
N LYS A 100 -12.81 18.96 -12.21
CA LYS A 100 -13.46 18.28 -13.35
C LYS A 100 -12.91 16.84 -13.51
N VAL A 101 -13.09 15.98 -12.51
CA VAL A 101 -12.63 14.58 -12.48
C VAL A 101 -13.63 13.67 -13.19
N ALA A 102 -14.87 14.12 -13.42
CA ALA A 102 -15.89 13.37 -14.15
C ALA A 102 -15.48 13.03 -15.60
N ALA A 103 -14.48 13.70 -16.17
CA ALA A 103 -13.96 13.45 -17.51
C ALA A 103 -12.75 12.48 -17.55
N LEU A 104 -12.23 12.03 -16.39
CA LEU A 104 -11.06 11.16 -16.30
C LEU A 104 -11.51 9.79 -15.77
N GLY A 105 -11.59 8.80 -16.67
CA GLY A 105 -12.21 7.50 -16.43
C GLY A 105 -11.70 6.71 -15.20
N ARG A 106 -12.66 6.37 -14.33
CA ARG A 106 -12.80 5.24 -13.37
C ARG A 106 -11.56 4.43 -12.90
N ALA A 107 -11.53 4.21 -11.59
CA ALA A 107 -11.97 2.92 -11.02
C ALA A 107 -12.75 3.15 -9.68
N PRO A 108 -13.93 2.53 -9.48
CA PRO A 108 -14.58 2.52 -8.17
C PRO A 108 -13.80 1.59 -7.24
N GLY A 109 -13.24 2.14 -6.16
CA GLY A 109 -12.73 1.30 -5.06
C GLY A 109 -13.87 0.43 -4.49
N PRO A 110 -13.57 -0.78 -3.98
CA PRO A 110 -14.61 -1.65 -3.46
C PRO A 110 -15.27 -0.98 -2.26
N ALA A 111 -16.56 -0.67 -2.39
CA ALA A 111 -17.39 -0.27 -1.27
C ALA A 111 -17.28 -1.33 -0.18
N ARG A 112 -16.54 -1.01 0.89
CA ARG A 112 -16.39 -1.86 2.07
C ARG A 112 -17.76 -1.92 2.74
N LYS A 113 -18.55 -2.95 2.44
CA LYS A 113 -19.80 -3.22 3.16
C LYS A 113 -19.45 -3.42 4.64
N ARG A 114 -19.90 -2.50 5.48
CA ARG A 114 -19.90 -2.68 6.94
C ARG A 114 -20.89 -3.80 7.23
N SER A 115 -20.41 -5.03 7.40
CA SER A 115 -21.21 -6.14 7.90
C SER A 115 -21.50 -5.88 9.37
N GLU A 116 -22.74 -5.53 9.67
CA GLU A 116 -23.29 -5.61 11.02
C GLU A 116 -23.16 -7.05 11.55
N PRO A 117 -22.67 -7.28 12.76
CA PRO A 117 -22.63 -8.62 13.33
C PRO A 117 -24.05 -8.97 13.83
N THR A 118 -24.80 -9.71 13.02
CA THR A 118 -25.95 -10.45 13.54
C THR A 118 -25.42 -11.61 14.38
N LEU A 119 -25.53 -11.46 15.69
CA LEU A 119 -25.20 -12.47 16.69
C LEU A 119 -26.04 -13.73 16.44
N GLY A 120 -25.35 -14.83 16.15
CA GLY A 120 -25.93 -16.10 15.71
C GLY A 120 -26.76 -16.81 16.78
N ALA A 121 -27.84 -17.41 16.30
CA ALA A 121 -28.56 -18.46 16.99
C ALA A 121 -27.76 -19.77 16.96
N SER A 122 -28.01 -20.56 18.01
CA SER A 122 -27.31 -21.74 18.49
C SER A 122 -27.47 -23.01 17.62
N ALA A 123 -26.47 -23.90 17.79
CA ALA A 123 -26.50 -25.37 17.78
C ALA A 123 -26.41 -26.17 16.45
N ALA A 124 -25.19 -26.72 16.29
CA ALA A 124 -24.70 -27.94 15.64
C ALA A 124 -25.67 -29.06 15.19
N PRO A 125 -25.17 -29.90 14.26
CA PRO A 125 -25.27 -31.34 14.43
C PRO A 125 -23.89 -32.03 14.43
N MET A 126 -23.76 -32.94 15.37
CA MET A 126 -22.64 -33.86 15.56
C MET A 126 -22.85 -35.07 14.64
N ARG A 127 -21.87 -35.40 13.79
CA ARG A 127 -21.69 -36.78 13.29
C ARG A 127 -20.29 -37.01 12.71
N CYS A 128 -19.50 -37.75 13.49
CA CYS A 128 -18.32 -38.48 13.05
C CYS A 128 -18.67 -39.49 11.95
N ILE A 129 -17.83 -39.63 10.93
CA ILE A 129 -17.50 -40.92 10.31
C ILE A 129 -16.00 -40.91 9.97
N CYS A 130 -15.38 -42.01 10.34
CA CYS A 130 -13.96 -42.36 10.35
C CYS A 130 -13.55 -43.02 9.02
N ALA A 131 -12.36 -42.71 8.47
CA ALA A 131 -11.55 -43.59 7.60
C ALA A 131 -10.23 -42.86 7.28
N LEU A 132 -9.13 -43.02 8.04
CA LEU A 132 -8.09 -44.05 7.86
C LEU A 132 -7.76 -44.36 6.39
N LEU A 133 -6.59 -43.92 5.91
CA LEU A 133 -5.47 -44.81 5.56
C LEU A 133 -4.28 -44.05 4.92
N THR A 134 -3.09 -44.45 5.40
CA THR A 134 -1.80 -44.57 4.70
C THR A 134 -0.81 -43.40 4.57
N MET A 135 0.41 -43.74 4.97
CA MET A 135 1.61 -42.98 5.32
C MET A 135 2.53 -42.64 4.12
N PRO A 136 3.55 -41.77 4.32
CA PRO A 136 4.44 -41.17 3.30
C PRO A 136 5.73 -42.03 3.13
N PRO A 137 6.80 -41.67 2.36
CA PRO A 137 7.74 -40.59 2.76
C PRO A 137 8.71 -39.99 1.68
N ARG A 138 9.58 -39.07 2.15
CA ARG A 138 10.97 -38.73 1.70
C ARG A 138 11.20 -37.69 0.58
N ILE A 139 11.77 -36.52 0.89
CA ILE A 139 13.21 -36.11 0.97
C ILE A 139 13.59 -35.22 -0.24
N PHE A 140 13.86 -33.93 0.00
CA PHE A 140 15.11 -33.33 -0.48
C PHE A 140 15.54 -32.17 0.43
N ARG A 141 16.84 -32.10 0.66
CA ARG A 141 17.55 -31.39 1.73
C ARG A 141 18.55 -30.43 1.06
N LYS A 142 19.03 -29.43 1.82
CA LYS A 142 20.28 -28.63 1.64
C LYS A 142 20.24 -27.52 0.56
N ARG A 143 20.85 -26.33 0.71
CA ARG A 143 21.72 -25.69 1.75
C ARG A 143 22.02 -24.22 1.33
N SER A 144 22.43 -23.38 2.30
CA SER A 144 23.37 -22.23 2.22
C SER A 144 23.03 -21.05 1.30
N SER A 145 23.13 -19.77 1.67
CA SER A 145 23.79 -19.06 2.77
C SER A 145 23.33 -17.59 2.71
N CYS A 146 22.81 -17.02 3.81
CA CYS A 146 22.67 -15.56 3.95
C CYS A 146 23.72 -15.09 4.95
N THR A 147 24.66 -14.29 4.44
CA THR A 147 25.67 -13.56 5.22
C THR A 147 24.98 -12.47 6.07
N PRO A 148 25.54 -12.13 7.24
CA PRO A 148 25.04 -11.06 8.09
C PRO A 148 25.69 -9.73 7.68
N GLU A 149 25.10 -8.99 6.73
CA GLU A 149 25.62 -7.66 6.36
C GLU A 149 24.56 -6.57 6.11
N THR A 150 23.28 -6.82 6.44
CA THR A 150 22.20 -5.81 6.28
C THR A 150 21.68 -5.25 7.60
N MET A 151 22.46 -5.36 8.68
CA MET A 151 22.04 -4.94 10.04
C MET A 151 22.11 -3.41 10.31
N TYR A 152 22.32 -2.58 9.27
CA TYR A 152 22.49 -1.12 9.40
C TYR A 152 21.49 -0.27 8.60
N TRP A 153 20.34 -0.81 8.21
CA TRP A 153 19.34 -0.07 7.42
C TRP A 153 17.96 0.09 8.07
N TRP A 154 17.86 -0.17 9.38
CA TRP A 154 16.64 0.07 10.15
C TRP A 154 16.95 0.71 11.51
N ARG A 155 17.31 2.00 11.48
CA ARG A 155 17.17 2.89 12.64
C ARG A 155 16.62 4.23 12.19
#